data_AF-A0A951C719-F1
#
_entry.id   AF-A0A951C719-F1
#
_cell.length_a   1.000
_cell.length_b   1.000
_cell.length_c   1.000
_cell.angle_alpha   90.00
_cell.angle_beta   90.00
_cell.angle_gamma   90.00
#
_symmetry.space_group_name_H-M   'P 1'
#
loop_
_entity.id
_entity.type
_entity.pdbx_description
1 polymer ?
#
loop_
_entity_poly.entity_id
_entity_poly.type
_entity_poly.pdbx_seq_one_letter_code
_entity_poly.pdbx_strand_id
1 'polypeptide(L)'
;MGDHATRLLPTLDKVDAKSWAQKGASDTYAAQLQSSKDQARAMATDAKALARNPEKLSACLELFFRIQGLEQMIDSLLPAIRKYQSPELADELAQQSAENGVNRGRFQSYITSLATQREQECAVMDKEAQRCRSIVATQPPAKSSGSIGRKK
;
A
#
# COMPACT_ATOMS: atom_id res chain seq x y z
N MET A 1 -2.51 -7.89 -8.31
CA MET A 1 -2.93 -7.64 -6.91
C MET A 1 -4.44 -7.69 -6.72
N GLY A 2 -5.23 -6.82 -7.38
CA GLY A 2 -6.68 -6.77 -7.17
C GLY A 2 -7.44 -8.05 -7.52
N ASP A 3 -7.07 -8.73 -8.61
CA ASP A 3 -7.73 -9.99 -8.99
C ASP A 3 -7.44 -11.11 -7.98
N HIS A 4 -6.21 -11.17 -7.46
CA HIS A 4 -5.86 -12.13 -6.42
C HIS A 4 -6.64 -11.89 -5.13
N ALA A 5 -6.79 -10.63 -4.71
CA ALA A 5 -7.65 -10.26 -3.57
C ALA A 5 -9.09 -10.80 -3.72
N THR A 6 -9.63 -10.69 -4.93
CA THR A 6 -10.99 -11.13 -5.26
C THR A 6 -11.10 -12.65 -5.23
N ARG A 7 -10.04 -13.38 -5.63
CA ARG A 7 -10.02 -14.85 -5.61
C ARG A 7 -9.94 -15.48 -4.22
N LEU A 8 -9.51 -14.74 -3.20
CA LEU A 8 -9.49 -15.22 -1.81
C LEU A 8 -10.89 -15.25 -1.17
N LEU A 9 -11.79 -14.37 -1.60
CA LEU A 9 -13.11 -14.20 -1.00
C LEU A 9 -13.96 -15.49 -1.04
N PRO A 10 -14.10 -16.20 -2.17
CA PRO A 10 -14.88 -17.44 -2.22
C PRO A 10 -14.40 -18.50 -1.22
N THR A 11 -13.10 -18.64 -1.03
CA THR A 11 -12.54 -19.62 -0.08
C THR A 11 -12.74 -19.17 1.37
N LEU A 12 -12.57 -17.88 1.66
CA LEU A 12 -12.94 -17.30 2.96
C LEU A 12 -14.44 -17.43 3.25
N ASP A 13 -15.30 -17.42 2.24
CA ASP A 13 -16.75 -17.61 2.40
C ASP A 13 -17.14 -19.06 2.72
N LYS A 14 -16.32 -20.04 2.37
CA LYS A 14 -16.49 -21.43 2.82
C LYS A 14 -16.17 -21.61 4.31
N VAL A 15 -15.40 -20.71 4.92
CA VAL A 15 -15.02 -20.79 6.34
C VAL A 15 -16.22 -20.44 7.22
N ASP A 16 -16.60 -21.35 8.12
CA ASP A 16 -17.73 -21.16 9.04
C ASP A 16 -17.23 -21.05 10.49
N ALA A 17 -16.62 -19.90 10.80
CA ALA A 17 -16.09 -19.64 12.14
C ALA A 17 -17.17 -19.62 13.24
N LYS A 18 -18.45 -19.43 12.89
CA LYS A 18 -19.55 -19.42 13.87
C LYS A 18 -19.84 -20.83 14.40
N SER A 19 -19.77 -21.86 13.56
CA SER A 19 -19.95 -23.24 14.04
C SER A 19 -18.80 -23.74 14.89
N TRP A 20 -17.63 -23.10 14.85
CA TRP A 20 -16.47 -23.52 15.65
C TRP A 20 -16.66 -23.27 17.15
N ALA A 21 -17.46 -22.27 17.54
CA ALA A 21 -17.80 -22.01 18.94
C ALA A 21 -18.48 -23.23 19.58
N GLN A 22 -19.34 -23.92 18.83
CA GLN A 22 -19.99 -25.17 19.27
C GLN A 22 -18.97 -26.32 19.47
N LYS A 23 -17.77 -26.20 18.89
CA LYS A 23 -16.65 -27.13 19.01
C LYS A 23 -15.59 -26.66 20.03
N GLY A 24 -15.89 -25.62 20.82
CA GLY A 24 -15.02 -25.08 21.85
C GLY A 24 -13.99 -24.06 21.37
N ALA A 25 -14.15 -23.50 20.17
CA ALA A 25 -13.29 -22.40 19.70
C ALA A 25 -13.71 -21.05 20.31
N SER A 26 -12.79 -20.09 20.30
CA SER A 26 -13.06 -18.70 20.72
C SER A 26 -14.03 -18.01 19.76
N ASP A 27 -14.99 -17.26 20.29
CA ASP A 27 -15.93 -16.45 19.49
C ASP A 27 -15.23 -15.35 18.66
N THR A 28 -13.98 -15.01 19.02
CA THR A 28 -13.17 -14.03 18.30
C THR A 28 -12.86 -14.44 16.85
N TYR A 29 -12.89 -15.74 16.53
CA TYR A 29 -12.63 -16.21 15.17
C TYR A 29 -13.66 -15.71 14.15
N ALA A 30 -14.91 -15.49 14.56
CA ALA A 30 -15.92 -14.93 13.67
C ALA A 30 -15.59 -13.49 13.28
N ALA A 31 -15.14 -12.67 14.24
CA ALA A 31 -14.70 -11.30 13.99
C ALA A 31 -13.42 -11.25 13.16
N GLN A 32 -12.49 -12.17 13.41
CA GLN A 32 -11.25 -12.29 12.65
C GLN A 32 -11.51 -12.69 11.19
N LEU A 33 -12.36 -13.69 10.95
CA LEU A 33 -12.78 -14.08 9.61
C LEU A 33 -13.45 -12.93 8.86
N GLN A 34 -14.37 -12.21 9.52
CA GLN A 34 -15.02 -11.05 8.92
C GLN A 34 -13.99 -9.95 8.57
N SER A 35 -13.05 -9.67 9.47
CA SER A 35 -11.96 -8.73 9.23
C SER A 35 -11.12 -9.12 8.02
N SER A 36 -10.77 -10.40 7.86
CA SER A 36 -10.05 -10.89 6.68
C SER A 36 -10.83 -10.66 5.38
N LYS A 37 -12.15 -10.91 5.38
CA LYS A 37 -13.01 -10.67 4.21
C LYS A 37 -13.06 -9.18 3.86
N ASP A 38 -13.20 -8.32 4.85
CA ASP A 38 -13.26 -6.87 4.63
C ASP A 38 -11.92 -6.33 4.14
N GLN A 39 -10.80 -6.82 4.66
CA GLN A 39 -9.48 -6.49 4.17
C GLN A 39 -9.23 -6.97 2.73
N ALA A 40 -9.70 -8.16 2.36
CA ALA A 40 -9.62 -8.65 0.99
C ALA A 40 -10.42 -7.78 0.00
N ARG A 41 -11.63 -7.35 0.38
CA ARG A 41 -12.44 -6.41 -0.45
C ARG A 41 -11.77 -5.04 -0.59
N ALA A 42 -11.25 -4.52 0.51
CA ALA A 42 -10.56 -3.24 0.50
C ALA A 42 -9.27 -3.30 -0.32
N MET A 43 -8.50 -4.40 -0.23
CA MET A 43 -7.33 -4.65 -1.08
C MET A 43 -7.69 -4.67 -2.57
N ALA A 44 -8.81 -5.30 -2.95
CA ALA A 44 -9.28 -5.29 -4.33
C ALA A 44 -9.60 -3.86 -4.81
N THR A 45 -10.21 -3.06 -3.94
CA THR A 45 -10.59 -1.66 -4.22
C THR A 45 -9.35 -0.77 -4.36
N ASP A 46 -8.44 -0.85 -3.40
CA ASP A 46 -7.21 -0.05 -3.40
C ASP A 46 -6.31 -0.40 -4.58
N ALA A 47 -6.20 -1.69 -4.94
CA ALA A 47 -5.46 -2.10 -6.13
C ALA A 47 -6.06 -1.51 -7.41
N LYS A 48 -7.39 -1.42 -7.53
CA LYS A 48 -8.06 -0.76 -8.67
C LYS A 48 -7.86 0.75 -8.68
N ALA A 49 -7.88 1.38 -7.50
CA ALA A 49 -7.63 2.81 -7.37
C ALA A 49 -6.18 3.16 -7.73
N LEU A 50 -5.22 2.36 -7.24
CA LEU A 50 -3.80 2.53 -7.52
C LEU A 50 -3.49 2.34 -9.01
N ALA A 51 -4.16 1.39 -9.69
CA ALA A 51 -3.97 1.20 -11.13
C ALA A 51 -4.27 2.47 -11.96
N ARG A 52 -5.03 3.44 -11.41
CA ARG A 52 -5.29 4.74 -12.05
C ARG A 52 -4.23 5.80 -11.77
N ASN A 53 -3.43 5.64 -10.71
CA ASN A 53 -2.39 6.58 -10.28
C ASN A 53 -1.18 5.81 -9.70
N PRO A 54 -0.49 4.97 -10.51
CA PRO A 54 0.54 4.06 -10.01
C PRO A 54 1.76 4.77 -9.40
N GLU A 55 1.98 6.04 -9.75
CA GLU A 55 3.08 6.87 -9.26
C GLU A 55 2.86 7.48 -7.87
N LYS A 56 1.67 7.29 -7.27
CA LYS A 56 1.39 7.73 -5.90
C LYS A 56 2.04 6.81 -4.88
N LEU A 57 3.25 7.17 -4.45
CA LEU A 57 4.05 6.39 -3.49
C LEU A 57 3.28 6.03 -2.20
N SER A 58 2.51 6.96 -1.64
CA SER A 58 1.70 6.70 -0.43
C SER A 58 0.66 5.61 -0.66
N ALA A 59 -0.07 5.67 -1.78
CA ALA A 59 -1.06 4.65 -2.14
C ALA A 59 -0.40 3.28 -2.40
N CYS A 60 0.81 3.27 -2.95
CA CYS A 60 1.56 2.02 -3.10
C CYS A 60 1.91 1.39 -1.74
N LEU A 61 2.40 2.20 -0.79
CA LEU A 61 2.75 1.75 0.56
C LEU A 61 1.52 1.25 1.33
N GLU A 62 0.41 1.97 1.27
CA GLU A 62 -0.86 1.57 1.89
C GLU A 62 -1.33 0.20 1.36
N LEU A 63 -1.32 0.01 0.04
CA LEU A 63 -1.67 -1.28 -0.56
C LEU A 63 -0.70 -2.39 -0.12
N PHE A 64 0.60 -2.10 -0.03
CA PHE A 64 1.61 -3.07 0.40
C PHE A 64 1.38 -3.53 1.84
N PHE A 65 1.15 -2.61 2.78
CA PHE A 65 0.85 -2.95 4.16
C PHE A 65 -0.48 -3.71 4.30
N ARG A 66 -1.47 -3.37 3.48
CA ARG A 66 -2.74 -4.10 3.46
C ARG A 66 -2.55 -5.55 3.00
N ILE A 67 -1.73 -5.78 1.98
CA ILE A 67 -1.37 -7.14 1.52
C ILE A 67 -0.76 -7.93 2.68
N GLN A 68 0.26 -7.37 3.34
CA GLN A 68 0.92 -8.02 4.48
C GLN A 68 -0.03 -8.31 5.65
N GLY A 69 -0.90 -7.35 5.96
CA GLY A 69 -1.90 -7.51 7.03
C GLY A 69 -2.89 -8.63 6.72
N LEU A 70 -3.37 -8.74 5.47
CA LEU A 70 -4.26 -9.81 5.06
C LEU A 70 -3.58 -11.18 5.12
N GLU A 71 -2.33 -11.29 4.65
CA GLU A 71 -1.54 -12.52 4.74
C GLU A 71 -1.41 -12.99 6.20
N GLN A 72 -1.06 -12.09 7.12
CA GLN A 72 -0.97 -12.39 8.55
C GLN A 72 -2.31 -12.84 9.14
N MET A 73 -3.42 -12.20 8.74
CA MET A 73 -4.76 -12.59 9.18
C MET A 73 -5.14 -13.98 8.66
N ILE A 74 -4.81 -14.31 7.41
CA ILE A 74 -5.04 -15.64 6.85
C ILE A 74 -4.22 -16.68 7.63
N ASP A 75 -2.93 -16.46 7.81
CA ASP A 75 -2.03 -17.38 8.51
C ASP A 75 -2.50 -17.71 9.93
N SER A 76 -3.05 -16.72 10.63
CA SER A 76 -3.63 -16.90 11.96
C SER A 76 -4.95 -17.68 11.99
N LEU A 77 -5.69 -17.74 10.87
CA LEU A 77 -6.92 -18.53 10.74
C LEU A 77 -6.63 -19.99 10.35
N LEU A 78 -5.56 -20.26 9.60
CA LEU A 78 -5.28 -21.60 9.06
C LEU A 78 -5.28 -22.71 10.14
N PRO A 79 -4.62 -22.56 11.31
CA PRO A 79 -4.65 -23.60 12.34
C PRO A 79 -6.06 -23.89 12.88
N ALA A 80 -6.90 -22.85 12.99
CA ALA A 80 -8.28 -23.00 13.44
C ALA A 80 -9.15 -23.70 12.39
N ILE A 81 -8.96 -23.37 11.10
CA ILE A 81 -9.64 -24.05 9.99
C ILE A 81 -9.28 -25.55 10.00
N ARG A 82 -7.99 -25.90 10.15
CA ARG A 82 -7.54 -27.30 10.25
C ARG A 82 -8.19 -28.05 11.41
N LYS A 83 -8.28 -27.39 12.58
CA LYS A 83 -8.78 -28.02 13.81
C LYS A 83 -10.31 -28.17 13.83
N TYR A 84 -11.04 -27.15 13.40
CA TYR A 84 -12.48 -27.06 13.63
C TYR A 84 -13.34 -27.28 12.38
N GLN A 85 -12.75 -27.31 11.18
CA GLN A 85 -13.52 -27.45 9.93
C GLN A 85 -12.95 -28.50 8.98
N SER A 86 -11.81 -28.24 8.34
CA SER A 86 -11.22 -29.12 7.33
C SER A 86 -9.75 -28.75 7.09
N PRO A 87 -8.82 -29.73 7.20
CA PRO A 87 -7.44 -29.55 6.78
C PRO A 87 -7.30 -29.14 5.31
N GLU A 88 -8.12 -29.72 4.43
CA GLU A 88 -8.10 -29.49 2.99
C GLU A 88 -8.49 -28.03 2.66
N LEU A 89 -9.50 -27.49 3.35
CA LEU A 89 -9.89 -26.08 3.20
C LEU A 89 -8.78 -25.12 3.67
N ALA A 90 -8.05 -25.48 4.73
CA ALA A 90 -6.91 -24.68 5.19
C ALA A 90 -5.78 -24.71 4.15
N ASP A 91 -5.50 -25.86 3.56
CA ASP A 91 -4.45 -26.00 2.55
C ASP A 91 -4.83 -25.26 1.24
N GLU A 92 -6.11 -25.33 0.83
CA GLU A 92 -6.65 -24.52 -0.30
C GLU A 92 -6.41 -23.02 -0.06
N LEU A 93 -6.78 -22.52 1.13
CA LEU A 93 -6.62 -21.11 1.46
C LEU A 93 -5.14 -20.69 1.56
N ALA A 94 -4.29 -21.55 2.14
CA ALA A 94 -2.85 -21.31 2.25
C ALA A 94 -2.20 -21.23 0.87
N GLN A 95 -2.51 -22.17 -0.02
CA GLN A 95 -2.01 -22.19 -1.38
C GLN A 95 -2.43 -20.93 -2.13
N GLN A 96 -3.73 -20.59 -2.07
CA GLN A 96 -4.24 -19.40 -2.74
C GLN A 96 -3.57 -18.12 -2.22
N SER A 97 -3.37 -17.97 -0.90
CA SER A 97 -2.65 -16.84 -0.31
C SER A 97 -1.21 -16.72 -0.84
N ALA A 98 -0.51 -17.85 -0.94
CA ALA A 98 0.89 -17.89 -1.38
C ALA A 98 1.09 -17.59 -2.89
N GLU A 99 0.09 -17.86 -3.75
CA GLU A 99 0.19 -17.70 -5.22
C GLU A 99 0.66 -16.32 -5.69
N ASN A 100 0.44 -15.28 -4.87
CA ASN A 100 0.74 -13.90 -5.25
C ASN A 100 2.09 -13.39 -4.72
N GLY A 101 2.90 -14.26 -4.08
CA GLY A 101 4.19 -13.89 -3.49
C GLY A 101 5.18 -13.27 -4.48
N VAL A 102 5.25 -13.78 -5.71
CA VAL A 102 6.12 -13.21 -6.77
C VAL A 102 5.70 -11.79 -7.13
N ASN A 103 4.39 -11.54 -7.27
CA ASN A 103 3.88 -10.21 -7.55
C ASN A 103 4.15 -9.25 -6.38
N ARG A 104 4.09 -9.74 -5.14
CA ARG A 104 4.41 -8.94 -3.94
C ARG A 104 5.87 -8.49 -3.96
N GLY A 105 6.79 -9.40 -4.29
CA GLY A 105 8.20 -9.05 -4.48
C GLY A 105 8.40 -7.99 -5.55
N ARG A 106 7.77 -8.14 -6.72
CA ARG A 106 7.82 -7.14 -7.80
C ARG A 106 7.27 -5.77 -7.36
N PHE A 107 6.18 -5.78 -6.61
CA PHE A 107 5.55 -4.55 -6.13
C PHE A 107 6.42 -3.83 -5.08
N GLN A 108 7.06 -4.58 -4.18
CA GLN A 108 8.05 -4.02 -3.25
C GLN A 108 9.22 -3.37 -4.00
N SER A 109 9.80 -4.05 -4.99
CA SER A 109 10.87 -3.47 -5.81
C SER A 109 10.44 -2.20 -6.54
N TYR A 110 9.20 -2.16 -7.04
CA TYR A 110 8.62 -0.97 -7.66
C TYR A 110 8.49 0.19 -6.67
N ILE A 111 7.97 -0.05 -5.47
CA ILE A 111 7.85 0.96 -4.40
C ILE A 111 9.22 1.56 -4.08
N THR A 112 10.23 0.73 -3.86
CA THR A 112 11.60 1.19 -3.57
C THR A 112 12.14 2.04 -4.73
N SER A 113 11.97 1.58 -5.98
CA SER A 113 12.43 2.32 -7.16
C SER A 113 11.73 3.68 -7.28
N LEU A 114 10.42 3.73 -7.03
CA LEU A 114 9.64 4.95 -7.04
C LEU A 114 10.08 5.91 -5.93
N ALA A 115 10.34 5.41 -4.72
CA ALA A 115 10.87 6.22 -3.63
C ALA A 115 12.23 6.84 -3.98
N THR A 116 13.17 6.04 -4.49
CA THR A 116 14.47 6.53 -4.96
C THR A 116 14.34 7.60 -6.04
N GLN A 117 13.40 7.43 -6.98
CA GLN A 117 13.13 8.45 -7.99
C GLN A 117 12.66 9.77 -7.35
N ARG A 118 11.75 9.72 -6.38
CA ARG A 118 11.23 10.92 -5.69
C ARG A 118 12.31 11.63 -4.88
N GLU A 119 13.18 10.87 -4.21
CA GLU A 119 14.34 11.42 -3.50
C GLU A 119 15.27 12.17 -4.46
N GLN A 120 15.55 11.59 -5.63
CA GLN A 120 16.37 12.22 -6.66
C GLN A 120 15.72 13.49 -7.23
N GLU A 121 14.41 13.47 -7.48
CA GLU A 121 13.64 14.65 -7.94
C GLU A 121 13.73 15.80 -6.91
N CYS A 122 13.55 15.50 -5.62
CA CYS A 122 13.72 16.48 -4.54
C CYS A 122 15.14 17.04 -4.49
N ALA A 123 16.17 16.19 -4.61
CA ALA A 123 17.56 16.63 -4.58
C ALA A 123 17.91 17.59 -5.74
N VAL A 124 17.38 17.32 -6.94
CA VAL A 124 17.55 18.22 -8.09
C VAL A 124 16.82 19.54 -7.86
N MET A 125 15.58 19.49 -7.37
CA MET A 125 14.78 20.67 -7.06
C MET A 125 15.50 21.57 -6.04
N ASP A 126 16.04 20.99 -4.97
CA ASP A 126 16.79 21.72 -3.94
C ASP A 126 18.06 22.37 -4.51
N LYS A 127 18.79 21.65 -5.36
CA LYS A 127 19.99 22.17 -6.02
C LYS A 127 19.68 23.37 -6.90
N GLU A 128 18.63 23.29 -7.73
CA GLU A 128 18.24 24.41 -8.59
C GLU A 128 17.69 25.58 -7.77
N ALA A 129 16.95 25.31 -6.68
CA ALA A 129 16.50 26.36 -5.77
C ALA A 129 17.68 27.12 -5.12
N GLN A 130 18.74 26.40 -4.72
CA GLN A 130 19.97 27.03 -4.21
C GLN A 130 20.69 27.85 -5.28
N ARG A 131 20.77 27.33 -6.50
CA ARG A 131 21.35 28.05 -7.64
C ARG A 131 20.60 29.36 -7.94
N CYS A 132 19.27 29.35 -7.91
CA CYS A 132 18.46 30.55 -8.08
C CYS A 132 18.73 31.57 -6.97
N ARG A 133 18.83 31.11 -5.70
CA ARG A 133 19.17 31.97 -4.57
C ARG A 133 20.54 32.64 -4.73
N SER A 134 21.55 31.90 -5.17
CA SER A 134 22.89 32.46 -5.37
C SER A 134 22.94 33.51 -6.49
N ILE A 135 22.22 33.29 -7.59
CA ILE A 135 22.08 34.27 -8.68
C ILE A 135 21.45 35.56 -8.16
N VAL A 136 20.34 35.48 -7.41
CA VAL A 136 19.67 36.67 -6.84
C VAL A 136 20.58 37.40 -5.85
N ALA A 137 21.28 36.67 -4.97
CA ALA A 137 22.16 37.27 -3.96
C ALA A 137 23.38 38.01 -4.56
N THR A 138 23.80 37.63 -5.78
CA THR A 138 24.94 38.23 -6.47
C THR A 138 24.55 39.29 -7.50
N GLN A 139 23.25 39.54 -7.71
CA GLN A 139 22.80 40.62 -8.56
C GLN A 139 23.08 41.97 -7.89
N PRO A 140 23.79 42.90 -8.55
CA PRO A 140 23.98 44.25 -8.03
C PRO A 140 22.61 44.96 -7.94
N PRO A 141 22.40 45.83 -6.94
CA PRO A 141 21.14 46.55 -6.79
C PRO A 141 20.83 47.35 -8.05
N ALA A 142 19.57 47.32 -8.49
CA ALA A 142 19.12 48.08 -9.64
C ALA A 142 19.48 49.56 -9.43
N LYS A 143 20.22 50.15 -10.39
CA LYS A 143 20.53 51.58 -10.37
C LYS A 143 19.21 52.34 -10.29
N SER A 144 18.95 53.04 -9.19
CA SER A 144 17.84 53.98 -9.12
C SER A 144 18.03 54.99 -10.24
N SER A 145 17.14 55.00 -11.23
CA SER A 145 17.05 56.10 -12.18
C SER A 145 16.67 57.34 -11.37
N GLY A 146 17.69 58.12 -11.01
CA GLY A 146 17.52 59.36 -10.28
C GLY A 146 16.56 60.26 -11.05
N SER A 147 15.35 60.41 -10.54
CA SER A 147 14.61 61.64 -10.75
C SER A 147 15.43 62.75 -10.07
N ILE A 148 15.72 63.82 -10.81
CA ILE A 148 15.84 65.23 -10.37
C ILE A 148 16.87 65.93 -11.28
N GLY A 149 16.36 66.87 -12.09
CA GLY A 149 17.19 67.76 -12.87
C GLY A 149 16.43 68.63 -13.88
N ARG A 150 15.20 69.07 -13.60
CA ARG A 150 14.54 70.11 -14.40
C ARG A 150 15.21 71.44 -14.07
N LYS A 151 16.16 71.89 -14.89
CA LYS A 151 16.76 73.23 -14.79
C LYS A 151 15.88 74.26 -15.51
N LYS A 152 15.76 75.40 -14.82
CA LYS A 152 15.11 76.68 -15.11
C LYS A 152 14.97 77.06 -16.58
#